data_AF-A0AAV8ES72-F1
#
_entry.id   AF-A0AAV8ES72-F1
#
_cell.length_a   1.000
_cell.length_b   1.000
_cell.length_c   1.000
_cell.angle_alpha   90.00
_cell.angle_beta   90.00
_cell.angle_gamma   90.00
#
_symmetry.space_group_name_H-M   'P 1'
#
loop_
_entity.id
_entity.type
_entity.pdbx_description
1 polymer ?
#
loop_
_entity_poly.entity_id
_entity_poly.type
_entity_poly.pdbx_seq_one_letter_code
_entity_poly.pdbx_strand_id
1 'polypeptide(L)'
;MGDDRSVCRKWDDMETDVLVKIFKLLNMVEMGPVSQVCRLWRFTCSDPLIWKTIDFSRLKSNFIQTRVSPYIWVDDRSDKRLFRVLKLAMALSRGNVSCMIFHYNLYMKDEHLSYITERSPHLKRLVMPAWNRITKNGICQAIRRWPHLESLTMPTIGHPPYIIQEIGQHCKNFTELKIMGTFECHFASSIVSHLPNLKVLSLRCSRLMKDALLMLLHYAEKLEVLNISHCLILETVGRKQVVREIDASILEAGSRMKVFVCQNRGCLTCQRMMNDEGLMRWYRYEEGFWRYDEVASLDLGEDSGKLFDAECEKLTAW
;
A
#
# COMPACT_ATOMS: atom_id res chain seq x y z
N MET A 1 -0.90 -36.39 -55.48
CA MET A 1 -0.32 -36.26 -54.13
C MET A 1 -0.26 -34.78 -53.81
N GLY A 2 -1.24 -34.27 -53.07
CA GLY A 2 -1.27 -32.87 -52.64
C GLY A 2 -0.40 -32.71 -51.40
N ASP A 3 0.61 -31.84 -51.49
CA ASP A 3 1.49 -31.45 -50.38
C ASP A 3 0.71 -30.45 -49.51
N ASP A 4 -0.06 -30.96 -48.55
CA ASP A 4 -0.73 -30.14 -47.53
C ASP A 4 0.32 -29.69 -46.52
N ARG A 5 1.13 -28.69 -46.92
CA ARG A 5 2.03 -27.99 -46.01
C ARG A 5 1.18 -27.19 -45.06
N SER A 6 0.88 -27.75 -43.89
CA SER A 6 0.36 -26.98 -42.78
C SER A 6 1.34 -25.83 -42.53
N VAL A 7 0.91 -24.59 -42.81
CA VAL A 7 1.69 -23.40 -42.51
C VAL A 7 1.68 -23.28 -40.99
N CYS A 8 2.64 -23.95 -40.35
CA CYS A 8 2.83 -23.87 -38.91
C CYS A 8 3.35 -22.46 -38.61
N ARG A 9 2.43 -21.54 -38.28
CA ARG A 9 2.77 -20.18 -37.83
C ARG A 9 3.61 -20.30 -36.58
N LYS A 10 4.81 -19.71 -36.58
CA LYS A 10 5.64 -19.72 -35.39
C LYS A 10 5.07 -18.72 -34.40
N TRP A 11 5.11 -19.04 -33.11
CA TRP A 11 4.75 -18.09 -32.07
C TRP A 11 5.63 -16.83 -32.08
N ASP A 12 6.82 -16.92 -32.67
CA ASP A 12 7.72 -15.77 -32.88
C ASP A 12 7.18 -14.78 -33.92
N ASP A 13 6.24 -15.18 -34.77
CA ASP A 13 5.59 -14.32 -35.78
C ASP A 13 4.37 -13.57 -35.20
N MET A 14 4.01 -13.82 -33.94
CA MET A 14 2.86 -13.20 -33.29
C MET A 14 3.18 -11.78 -32.83
N GLU A 15 2.23 -10.87 -33.02
CA GLU A 15 2.38 -9.46 -32.61
C GLU A 15 2.60 -9.35 -31.09
N THR A 16 3.54 -8.48 -30.71
CA THR A 16 3.96 -8.29 -29.31
C THR A 16 2.79 -7.91 -28.40
N ASP A 17 1.82 -7.14 -28.88
CA ASP A 17 0.66 -6.73 -28.09
C ASP A 17 -0.26 -7.92 -27.75
N VAL A 18 -0.39 -8.88 -28.65
CA VAL A 18 -1.12 -10.14 -28.42
C VAL A 18 -0.36 -11.00 -27.41
N LEU A 19 0.96 -11.13 -27.54
CA LEU A 19 1.79 -11.81 -26.55
C LEU A 19 1.67 -11.17 -25.16
N VAL A 20 1.67 -9.84 -25.05
CA VAL A 20 1.46 -9.12 -23.78
C VAL A 20 0.09 -9.48 -23.19
N LYS A 21 -0.98 -9.47 -24.00
CA LYS A 21 -2.33 -9.85 -23.53
C LYS A 21 -2.39 -11.28 -23.00
N ILE A 22 -1.67 -12.21 -23.65
CA ILE A 22 -1.56 -13.61 -23.19
C ILE A 22 -0.74 -13.68 -21.90
N PHE A 23 0.42 -13.04 -21.84
CA PHE A 23 1.32 -13.10 -20.68
C PHE A 23 0.73 -12.44 -19.44
N LYS A 24 -0.18 -11.47 -19.59
CA LYS A 24 -0.99 -10.92 -18.48
C LYS A 24 -1.89 -11.94 -17.79
N LEU A 25 -2.16 -13.09 -18.43
CA LEU A 25 -2.93 -14.18 -17.83
C LEU A 25 -2.06 -15.09 -16.95
N LEU A 26 -0.73 -14.98 -17.05
CA LEU A 26 0.22 -15.81 -16.33
C LEU A 26 0.60 -15.17 -14.99
N ASN A 27 0.88 -16.02 -14.01
CA ASN A 27 1.46 -15.58 -12.75
C ASN A 27 2.98 -15.43 -12.85
N MET A 28 3.61 -14.87 -11.81
CA MET A 28 5.04 -14.57 -11.83
C MET A 28 5.93 -15.83 -11.92
N VAL A 29 5.44 -16.96 -11.43
CA VAL A 29 6.22 -18.22 -11.44
C VAL A 29 6.19 -18.83 -12.84
N GLU A 30 5.03 -18.82 -13.50
CA GLU A 30 4.86 -19.23 -14.90
C GLU A 30 5.65 -18.32 -15.86
N MET A 31 5.71 -17.01 -15.56
CA MET A 31 6.49 -16.07 -16.38
C MET A 31 7.99 -16.36 -16.37
N GLY A 32 8.50 -17.03 -15.34
CA GLY A 32 9.90 -17.45 -15.26
C GLY A 32 10.31 -18.28 -16.48
N PRO A 33 9.76 -19.49 -16.69
CA PRO A 33 10.01 -20.30 -17.87
C PRO A 33 9.68 -19.60 -19.20
N VAL A 34 8.55 -18.88 -19.28
CA VAL A 34 8.14 -18.18 -20.51
C VAL A 34 9.20 -17.15 -20.95
N SER A 35 9.82 -16.45 -20.00
CA SER A 35 10.91 -15.50 -20.28
C SER A 35 12.20 -16.13 -20.81
N GLN A 36 12.30 -17.46 -20.82
CA GLN A 36 13.47 -18.20 -21.30
C GLN A 36 13.29 -18.84 -22.67
N VAL A 37 12.08 -18.79 -23.26
CA VAL A 37 11.78 -19.42 -24.56
C VAL A 37 12.57 -18.79 -25.70
N CYS A 38 12.44 -17.47 -25.89
CA CYS A 38 13.18 -16.73 -26.91
C CYS A 38 13.38 -15.25 -26.51
N ARG A 39 14.13 -14.49 -27.33
CA ARG A 39 14.41 -13.07 -27.04
C ARG A 39 13.13 -12.22 -27.06
N LEU A 40 12.22 -12.46 -28.01
CA LEU A 40 10.96 -11.74 -28.13
C LEU A 40 10.09 -11.97 -26.89
N TRP A 41 9.95 -13.22 -26.45
CA TRP A 41 9.17 -13.56 -25.27
C TRP A 41 9.79 -12.97 -24.01
N ARG A 42 11.12 -13.04 -23.86
CA ARG A 42 11.82 -12.38 -22.75
C ARG A 42 11.56 -10.88 -22.69
N PHE A 43 11.57 -10.20 -23.84
CA PHE A 43 11.27 -8.78 -23.93
C PHE A 43 9.81 -8.48 -23.57
N THR A 44 8.88 -9.25 -24.13
CA THR A 44 7.44 -9.14 -23.90
C THR A 44 7.08 -9.43 -22.43
N CYS A 45 7.74 -10.42 -21.81
CA CYS A 45 7.59 -10.70 -20.38
C CYS A 45 8.01 -9.54 -19.50
N SER A 46 8.82 -8.58 -19.96
CA SER A 46 9.21 -7.40 -19.19
C SER A 46 8.36 -6.17 -19.50
N ASP A 47 7.28 -6.33 -20.29
CA ASP A 47 6.46 -5.21 -20.74
C ASP A 47 5.87 -4.42 -19.54
N PRO A 48 5.93 -3.07 -19.55
CA PRO A 48 5.40 -2.25 -18.46
C PRO A 48 3.91 -2.50 -18.18
N LEU A 49 3.11 -2.86 -19.18
CA LEU A 49 1.69 -3.15 -19.00
C LEU A 49 1.44 -4.38 -18.11
N ILE A 50 2.44 -5.26 -17.95
CA ILE A 50 2.40 -6.40 -17.05
C ILE A 50 2.85 -5.96 -15.66
N TRP A 51 4.02 -5.31 -15.55
CA TRP A 51 4.70 -5.08 -14.26
C TRP A 51 4.43 -3.73 -13.59
N LYS A 52 3.61 -2.87 -14.20
CA LYS A 52 3.30 -1.53 -13.67
C LYS A 52 2.87 -1.59 -12.20
N THR A 53 2.08 -2.60 -11.83
CA THR A 53 1.62 -2.85 -10.47
C THR A 53 2.02 -4.26 -10.06
N ILE A 54 2.68 -4.39 -8.92
CA ILE A 54 2.95 -5.67 -8.27
C ILE A 54 2.18 -5.71 -6.96
N ASP A 55 1.26 -6.67 -6.86
CA ASP A 55 0.42 -6.86 -5.68
C ASP A 55 0.86 -8.12 -4.91
N PHE A 56 1.47 -7.90 -3.75
CA PHE A 56 1.87 -8.93 -2.79
C PHE A 56 0.86 -9.06 -1.64
N SER A 57 -0.41 -8.67 -1.84
CA SER A 57 -1.44 -8.79 -0.80
C SER A 57 -1.71 -10.23 -0.38
N ARG A 58 -1.30 -11.23 -1.15
CA ARG A 58 -1.42 -12.65 -0.75
C ARG A 58 -0.21 -13.15 0.04
N LEU A 59 0.89 -12.40 0.05
CA LEU A 59 2.11 -12.78 0.76
C LEU A 59 2.03 -12.32 2.22
N LYS A 60 1.95 -13.28 3.15
CA LYS A 60 1.93 -13.03 4.60
C LYS A 60 3.21 -13.54 5.25
N SER A 61 3.64 -12.98 6.37
CA SER A 61 4.71 -13.56 7.18
C SER A 61 4.14 -14.55 8.19
N ASN A 62 4.90 -15.58 8.53
CA ASN A 62 4.70 -16.33 9.77
C ASN A 62 5.42 -15.59 10.90
N PHE A 63 4.67 -15.22 11.94
CA PHE A 63 5.17 -14.36 13.00
C PHE A 63 4.53 -14.65 14.36
N ILE A 64 5.24 -14.24 15.42
CA ILE A 64 4.78 -14.29 16.81
C ILE A 64 4.96 -12.90 17.42
N GLN A 65 3.95 -12.39 18.11
CA GLN A 65 4.07 -11.14 18.86
C GLN A 65 4.96 -11.33 20.08
N THR A 66 5.86 -10.38 20.32
CA THR A 66 6.83 -10.44 21.42
C THR A 66 6.69 -9.23 22.36
N ARG A 67 7.22 -9.34 23.57
CA ARG A 67 7.18 -8.26 24.59
C ARG A 67 8.31 -7.24 24.46
N VAL A 68 9.30 -7.52 23.63
CA VAL A 68 10.50 -6.71 23.46
C VAL A 68 10.55 -6.21 22.03
N SER A 69 10.94 -4.95 21.84
CA SER A 69 11.17 -4.37 20.51
C SER A 69 11.96 -5.34 19.61
N PRO A 70 11.52 -5.61 18.36
CA PRO A 70 10.48 -4.91 17.59
C PRO A 70 9.02 -5.37 17.85
N TYR A 71 8.76 -6.07 18.96
CA TYR A 71 7.45 -6.63 19.36
C TYR A 71 6.89 -7.69 18.42
N ILE A 72 7.72 -8.14 17.48
CA ILE A 72 7.41 -9.16 16.51
C ILE A 72 8.64 -10.01 16.24
N TRP A 73 8.48 -11.32 16.28
CA TRP A 73 9.45 -12.27 15.76
C TRP A 73 8.88 -12.86 14.47
N VAL A 74 9.67 -12.88 13.41
CA VAL A 74 9.30 -13.42 12.10
C VAL A 74 10.26 -14.55 11.80
N ASP A 75 9.75 -15.68 11.31
CA ASP A 75 10.62 -16.79 10.98
C ASP A 75 11.52 -16.49 9.78
N ASP A 76 12.70 -17.11 9.75
CA ASP A 76 13.68 -16.93 8.68
C ASP A 76 13.13 -17.40 7.32
N ARG A 77 12.21 -18.37 7.31
CA ARG A 77 11.55 -18.84 6.10
C ARG A 77 10.73 -17.73 5.44
N SER A 78 9.99 -16.93 6.22
CA SER A 78 9.21 -15.80 5.69
C SER A 78 10.10 -14.73 5.07
N ASP A 79 11.22 -14.40 5.71
CA ASP A 79 12.19 -13.44 5.19
C ASP A 79 12.80 -13.94 3.87
N LYS A 80 13.28 -15.19 3.84
CA LYS A 80 13.83 -15.80 2.64
C LYS A 80 12.81 -15.88 1.51
N ARG A 81 11.55 -16.23 1.83
CA ARG A 81 10.45 -16.28 0.87
C ARG A 81 10.21 -14.93 0.23
N LEU A 82 10.06 -13.88 1.03
CA LEU A 82 9.89 -12.52 0.54
C LEU A 82 11.05 -12.10 -0.36
N PHE A 83 12.30 -12.37 0.05
CA PHE A 83 13.46 -12.01 -0.75
C PHE A 83 13.52 -12.75 -2.10
N ARG A 84 13.14 -14.04 -2.15
CA ARG A 84 13.04 -14.81 -3.40
C ARG A 84 11.99 -14.22 -4.34
N VAL A 85 10.81 -13.93 -3.81
CA VAL A 85 9.70 -13.31 -4.56
C VAL A 85 10.13 -11.96 -5.12
N LEU A 86 10.71 -11.09 -4.29
CA LEU A 86 11.24 -9.80 -4.73
C LEU A 86 12.30 -9.97 -5.83
N LYS A 87 13.25 -10.89 -5.67
CA LYS A 87 14.28 -11.15 -6.70
C LYS A 87 13.67 -11.55 -8.04
N LEU A 88 12.71 -12.46 -8.04
CA LEU A 88 12.04 -12.91 -9.26
C LEU A 88 11.26 -11.77 -9.92
N ALA A 89 10.45 -11.06 -9.13
CA ALA A 89 9.68 -9.91 -9.59
C ALA A 89 10.57 -8.82 -10.21
N MET A 90 11.67 -8.45 -9.54
CA MET A 90 12.59 -7.40 -10.03
C MET A 90 13.43 -7.86 -11.22
N ALA A 91 13.71 -9.16 -11.35
CA ALA A 91 14.40 -9.70 -12.52
C ALA A 91 13.53 -9.65 -13.78
N LEU A 92 12.23 -9.95 -13.64
CA LEU A 92 11.29 -9.97 -14.75
C LEU A 92 10.79 -8.56 -15.12
N SER A 93 10.53 -7.69 -14.12
CA SER A 93 9.98 -6.36 -14.34
C SER A 93 10.94 -5.36 -14.98
N ARG A 94 12.26 -5.60 -14.88
CA ARG A 94 13.31 -4.71 -15.40
C ARG A 94 13.15 -3.23 -15.02
N GLY A 95 12.65 -2.96 -13.81
CA GLY A 95 12.48 -1.60 -13.29
C GLY A 95 11.20 -0.89 -13.72
N ASN A 96 10.28 -1.58 -14.42
CA ASN A 96 9.01 -1.01 -14.88
C ASN A 96 7.92 -0.94 -13.78
N VAL A 97 8.28 -1.12 -12.51
CA VAL A 97 7.33 -1.12 -11.40
C VAL A 97 7.04 0.30 -10.94
N SER A 98 5.77 0.67 -10.95
CA SER A 98 5.29 1.98 -10.49
C SER A 98 4.40 1.91 -9.25
N CYS A 99 3.82 0.76 -8.96
CA CYS A 99 2.96 0.53 -7.80
C CYS A 99 3.34 -0.79 -7.13
N MET A 100 3.55 -0.77 -5.81
CA MET A 100 3.74 -1.97 -5.01
C MET A 100 2.75 -2.01 -3.86
N ILE A 101 2.04 -3.13 -3.74
CA ILE A 101 1.05 -3.35 -2.69
C ILE A 101 1.52 -4.50 -1.83
N PHE A 102 1.59 -4.30 -0.51
CA PHE A 102 1.95 -5.35 0.43
C PHE A 102 0.81 -5.63 1.40
N HIS A 103 0.69 -6.89 1.82
CA HIS A 103 -0.29 -7.26 2.84
C HIS A 103 0.09 -6.68 4.21
N TYR A 104 -0.90 -6.25 5.01
CA TYR A 104 -0.64 -5.66 6.34
C TYR A 104 0.01 -6.65 7.35
N ASN A 105 -0.18 -7.96 7.18
CA ASN A 105 0.49 -9.02 7.95
C ASN A 105 1.82 -9.52 7.33
N LEU A 106 2.35 -8.83 6.32
CA LEU A 106 3.73 -9.04 5.89
C LEU A 106 4.64 -8.22 6.81
N TYR A 107 5.86 -8.69 7.06
CA TYR A 107 6.85 -7.95 7.85
C TYR A 107 8.15 -7.85 7.06
N MET A 108 8.64 -6.63 6.89
CA MET A 108 9.89 -6.34 6.19
C MET A 108 10.94 -5.76 7.12
N LYS A 109 12.20 -6.04 6.82
CA LYS A 109 13.38 -5.40 7.43
C LYS A 109 14.08 -4.49 6.41
N ASP A 110 15.02 -3.68 6.87
CA ASP A 110 15.74 -2.70 6.05
C ASP A 110 16.35 -3.29 4.77
N GLU A 111 16.89 -4.51 4.82
CA GLU A 111 17.45 -5.19 3.65
C GLU A 111 16.42 -5.40 2.52
N HIS A 112 15.18 -5.75 2.86
CA HIS A 112 14.12 -5.93 1.88
C HIS A 112 13.76 -4.59 1.24
N LEU A 113 13.65 -3.55 2.06
CA LEU A 113 13.31 -2.20 1.60
C LEU A 113 14.44 -1.61 0.71
N SER A 114 15.70 -1.77 1.11
CA SER A 114 16.86 -1.33 0.31
C SER A 114 16.85 -2.00 -1.06
N TYR A 115 16.63 -3.32 -1.11
CA TYR A 115 16.54 -4.06 -2.37
C TYR A 115 15.44 -3.53 -3.29
N ILE A 116 14.25 -3.24 -2.74
CA ILE A 116 13.15 -2.66 -3.52
C ILE A 116 13.56 -1.29 -4.07
N THR A 117 14.16 -0.42 -3.26
CA THR A 117 14.52 0.94 -3.68
C THR A 117 15.55 0.94 -4.81
N GLU A 118 16.51 0.02 -4.78
CA GLU A 118 17.54 -0.13 -5.80
C GLU A 118 16.99 -0.66 -7.13
N ARG A 119 15.96 -1.50 -7.07
CA ARG A 119 15.38 -2.17 -8.25
C ARG A 119 14.14 -1.48 -8.80
N SER A 120 13.56 -0.53 -8.09
CA SER A 120 12.35 0.20 -8.49
C SER A 120 12.45 1.68 -8.12
N PRO A 121 13.38 2.44 -8.75
CA PRO A 121 13.59 3.85 -8.44
C PRO A 121 12.44 4.76 -8.90
N HIS A 122 11.62 4.31 -9.85
CA HIS A 122 10.48 5.05 -10.41
C HIS A 122 9.14 4.76 -9.74
N LEU A 123 9.18 4.24 -8.50
CA LEU A 123 7.97 3.91 -7.75
C LEU A 123 7.13 5.18 -7.49
N LYS A 124 5.85 5.12 -7.84
CA LYS A 124 4.87 6.20 -7.65
C LYS A 124 3.91 5.93 -6.51
N ARG A 125 3.52 4.67 -6.29
CA ARG A 125 2.60 4.28 -5.22
C ARG A 125 3.15 3.13 -4.40
N LEU A 126 3.07 3.26 -3.08
CA LEU A 126 3.46 2.23 -2.14
C LEU A 126 2.37 2.00 -1.11
N VAL A 127 1.90 0.77 -0.98
CA VAL A 127 1.06 0.34 0.16
C VAL A 127 1.93 -0.50 1.07
N MET A 128 2.38 0.09 2.17
CA MET A 128 3.33 -0.53 3.07
C MET A 128 2.71 -1.65 3.90
N PRO A 129 3.49 -2.71 4.19
CA PRO A 129 3.09 -3.72 5.16
C PRO A 129 3.33 -3.22 6.59
N ALA A 130 3.22 -4.11 7.58
CA ALA A 130 3.68 -3.81 8.92
C ALA A 130 5.19 -3.48 8.92
N TRP A 131 5.54 -2.42 9.65
CA TRP A 131 6.87 -1.81 9.60
C TRP A 131 7.69 -1.95 10.88
N ASN A 132 7.24 -2.76 11.83
CA ASN A 132 7.87 -2.91 13.15
C ASN A 132 9.37 -3.26 13.08
N ARG A 133 9.81 -3.89 11.98
CA ARG A 133 11.19 -4.33 11.74
C ARG A 133 11.99 -3.39 10.82
N ILE A 134 11.37 -2.33 10.30
CA ILE A 134 12.03 -1.31 9.49
C ILE A 134 12.54 -0.22 10.43
N THR A 135 13.83 0.09 10.36
CA THR A 135 14.42 1.14 11.20
C THR A 135 14.08 2.53 10.65
N LYS A 136 14.16 3.55 11.52
CA LYS A 136 14.05 4.95 11.12
C LYS A 136 15.02 5.28 9.98
N ASN A 137 16.28 4.84 10.07
CA ASN A 137 17.26 5.10 9.02
C ASN A 137 16.91 4.38 7.72
N GLY A 138 16.50 3.12 7.79
CA GLY A 138 16.11 2.32 6.63
C GLY A 138 14.99 2.97 5.81
N ILE A 139 13.93 3.44 6.46
CA ILE A 139 12.81 4.10 5.76
C ILE A 139 13.17 5.49 5.22
N CYS A 140 13.94 6.30 5.96
CA CYS A 140 14.41 7.59 5.46
C CYS A 140 15.29 7.42 4.21
N GLN A 141 16.23 6.47 4.22
CA GLN A 141 17.06 6.17 3.05
C GLN A 141 16.25 5.69 1.85
N ALA A 142 15.20 4.90 2.09
CA ALA A 142 14.30 4.44 1.04
C ALA A 142 13.54 5.59 0.37
N ILE A 143 12.94 6.49 1.18
CA ILE A 143 12.18 7.64 0.68
C ILE A 143 13.05 8.56 -0.19
N ARG A 144 14.30 8.80 0.23
CA ARG A 144 15.27 9.59 -0.56
C ARG A 144 15.52 9.04 -1.96
N ARG A 145 15.34 7.73 -2.15
CA ARG A 145 15.54 7.03 -3.43
C ARG A 145 14.28 6.95 -4.29
N TRP A 146 13.14 7.46 -3.82
CA TRP A 146 11.88 7.52 -4.57
C TRP A 146 11.42 8.96 -4.82
N PRO A 147 12.15 9.73 -5.63
CA PRO A 147 11.80 11.13 -5.90
C PRO A 147 10.45 11.31 -6.62
N HIS A 148 9.95 10.24 -7.25
CA HIS A 148 8.68 10.22 -7.99
C HIS A 148 7.51 9.65 -7.20
N LEU A 149 7.65 9.41 -5.88
CA LEU A 149 6.56 8.91 -5.07
C LEU A 149 5.42 9.94 -5.01
N GLU A 150 4.23 9.48 -5.36
CA GLU A 150 2.99 10.26 -5.46
C GLU A 150 2.00 9.88 -4.35
N SER A 151 1.96 8.60 -3.96
CA SER A 151 0.96 8.04 -3.04
C SER A 151 1.57 7.04 -2.06
N LEU A 152 1.23 7.16 -0.78
CA LEU A 152 1.67 6.24 0.28
C LEU A 152 0.48 5.82 1.16
N THR A 153 0.32 4.51 1.34
CA THR A 153 -0.51 3.94 2.41
C THR A 153 0.41 3.32 3.46
N MET A 154 0.27 3.72 4.72
CA MET A 154 1.16 3.29 5.79
C MET A 154 0.45 3.12 7.13
N PRO A 155 0.92 2.22 8.01
CA PRO A 155 0.47 2.15 9.38
C PRO A 155 0.85 3.40 10.19
N THR A 156 0.22 3.58 11.36
CA THR A 156 0.51 4.68 12.31
C THR A 156 1.85 4.51 13.06
N ILE A 157 2.63 5.60 13.22
CA ILE A 157 3.90 5.63 13.95
C ILE A 157 3.79 6.47 15.21
N GLY A 158 4.56 6.09 16.23
CA GLY A 158 4.72 6.90 17.44
C GLY A 158 5.38 8.27 17.23
N HIS A 159 6.19 8.46 16.17
CA HIS A 159 6.86 9.74 15.91
C HIS A 159 6.89 10.10 14.40
N PRO A 160 5.83 10.72 13.86
CA PRO A 160 5.69 10.95 12.42
C PRO A 160 6.68 11.89 11.72
N PRO A 161 7.25 12.95 12.35
CA PRO A 161 8.03 13.96 11.64
C PRO A 161 9.13 13.40 10.74
N TYR A 162 9.86 12.38 11.17
CA TYR A 162 11.01 11.90 10.39
C TYR A 162 10.65 11.26 9.04
N ILE A 163 9.44 10.72 8.88
CA ILE A 163 8.99 10.20 7.58
C ILE A 163 8.38 11.32 6.76
N ILE A 164 7.50 12.08 7.40
CA ILE A 164 6.72 13.12 6.74
C ILE A 164 7.63 14.24 6.22
N GLN A 165 8.67 14.60 6.98
CA GLN A 165 9.71 15.54 6.56
C GLN A 165 10.53 15.00 5.37
N GLU A 166 10.95 13.73 5.41
CA GLU A 166 11.71 13.13 4.31
C GLU A 166 10.89 13.07 3.02
N ILE A 167 9.60 12.72 3.11
CA ILE A 167 8.69 12.76 1.97
C ILE A 167 8.59 14.19 1.41
N GLY A 168 8.35 15.19 2.25
CA GLY A 168 8.26 16.59 1.82
C GLY A 168 9.55 17.11 1.16
N GLN A 169 10.70 16.65 1.65
CA GLN A 169 12.00 17.05 1.12
C GLN A 169 12.33 16.37 -0.22
N HIS A 170 11.99 15.09 -0.39
CA HIS A 170 12.49 14.28 -1.50
C HIS A 170 11.44 13.90 -2.55
N CYS A 171 10.16 13.83 -2.20
CA CYS A 171 9.08 13.37 -3.09
C CYS A 171 8.22 14.56 -3.55
N LYS A 172 8.65 15.27 -4.59
CA LYS A 172 8.00 16.54 -5.01
C LYS A 172 6.60 16.38 -5.60
N ASN A 173 6.27 15.18 -6.07
CA ASN A 173 4.96 14.85 -6.64
C ASN A 173 4.01 14.21 -5.62
N PHE A 174 4.40 14.17 -4.33
CA PHE A 174 3.61 13.51 -3.30
C PHE A 174 2.30 14.26 -3.03
N THR A 175 1.17 13.58 -3.25
CA THR A 175 -0.17 14.20 -3.19
C THR A 175 -1.20 13.36 -2.44
N GLU A 176 -0.95 12.07 -2.19
CA GLU A 176 -1.92 11.19 -1.54
C GLU A 176 -1.31 10.41 -0.36
N LEU A 177 -2.01 10.43 0.76
CA LEU A 177 -1.61 9.72 1.97
C LEU A 177 -2.79 8.97 2.57
N LYS A 178 -2.59 7.70 2.92
CA LYS A 178 -3.52 6.92 3.74
C LYS A 178 -2.81 6.45 5.00
N ILE A 179 -3.38 6.77 6.15
CA ILE A 179 -2.88 6.33 7.45
C ILE A 179 -3.84 5.30 8.02
N MET A 180 -3.29 4.17 8.45
CA MET A 180 -4.05 3.10 9.13
C MET A 180 -3.62 3.01 10.60
N GLY A 181 -4.49 3.42 11.52
CA GLY A 181 -4.27 3.25 12.96
C GLY A 181 -4.65 4.49 13.77
N THR A 182 -3.71 5.08 14.50
CA THR A 182 -3.93 6.29 15.30
C THR A 182 -3.51 7.55 14.55
N PHE A 183 -4.31 8.60 14.68
CA PHE A 183 -4.02 9.92 14.14
C PHE A 183 -4.16 10.99 15.23
N GLU A 184 -3.03 11.57 15.62
CA GLU A 184 -2.89 12.50 16.74
C GLU A 184 -2.34 13.86 16.27
N CYS A 185 -2.36 14.86 17.16
CA CYS A 185 -1.98 16.24 16.81
C CYS A 185 -0.55 16.36 16.27
N HIS A 186 0.39 15.55 16.78
CA HIS A 186 1.77 15.52 16.27
C HIS A 186 1.83 15.05 14.81
N PHE A 187 0.95 14.12 14.42
CA PHE A 187 0.85 13.65 13.03
C PHE A 187 0.24 14.74 12.14
N ALA A 188 -0.87 15.34 12.57
CA ALA A 188 -1.50 16.47 11.87
C ALA A 188 -0.51 17.62 11.64
N SER A 189 0.21 18.03 12.70
CA SER A 189 1.22 19.09 12.64
C SER A 189 2.34 18.75 11.67
N SER A 190 2.79 17.50 11.66
CA SER A 190 3.82 17.04 10.71
C SER A 190 3.36 17.17 9.26
N ILE A 191 2.12 16.76 8.96
CA ILE A 191 1.52 16.87 7.62
C ILE A 191 1.43 18.33 7.19
N VAL A 192 0.82 19.18 8.03
CA VAL A 192 0.65 20.60 7.75
C VAL A 192 1.99 21.28 7.48
N SER A 193 3.02 20.95 8.25
CA SER A 193 4.32 21.62 8.17
C SER A 193 5.18 21.15 6.99
N HIS A 194 5.07 19.88 6.58
CA HIS A 194 6.02 19.29 5.62
C HIS A 194 5.40 18.76 4.33
N LEU A 195 4.07 18.62 4.25
CA LEU A 195 3.36 18.17 3.06
C LEU A 195 2.37 19.24 2.55
N PRO A 196 2.85 20.46 2.20
CA PRO A 196 1.97 21.56 1.78
C PRO A 196 1.24 21.30 0.46
N ASN A 197 1.65 20.27 -0.30
CA ASN A 197 1.02 19.87 -1.56
C ASN A 197 0.11 18.64 -1.45
N LEU A 198 -0.14 18.14 -0.23
CA LEU A 198 -1.03 17.01 -0.02
C LEU A 198 -2.46 17.36 -0.44
N LYS A 199 -3.04 16.59 -1.35
CA LYS A 199 -4.38 16.78 -1.90
C LYS A 199 -5.39 15.78 -1.32
N VAL A 200 -4.95 14.56 -1.06
CA VAL A 200 -5.82 13.47 -0.61
C VAL A 200 -5.27 12.89 0.69
N LEU A 201 -6.12 12.86 1.72
CA LEU A 201 -5.82 12.19 2.98
C LEU A 201 -6.94 11.22 3.33
N SER A 202 -6.62 9.94 3.46
CA SER A 202 -7.53 8.95 4.03
C SER A 202 -7.08 8.53 5.42
N LEU A 203 -7.99 8.69 6.38
CA LEU A 203 -7.89 8.20 7.75
C LEU A 203 -8.93 7.09 7.99
N ARG A 204 -9.48 6.51 6.92
CA ARG A 204 -10.51 5.47 7.00
C ARG A 204 -10.15 4.40 8.04
N CYS A 205 -11.13 4.03 8.87
CA CYS A 205 -10.97 3.01 9.93
C CYS A 205 -9.80 3.30 10.89
N SER A 206 -9.58 4.57 11.23
CA SER A 206 -8.56 4.99 12.20
C SER A 206 -9.16 5.58 13.48
N ARG A 207 -8.39 5.57 14.55
CA ARG A 207 -8.66 6.29 15.80
C ARG A 207 -8.11 7.71 15.69
N LEU A 208 -8.98 8.70 15.78
CA LEU A 208 -8.69 10.09 15.45
C LEU A 208 -8.91 11.00 16.66
N MET A 209 -7.95 11.86 16.98
CA MET A 209 -8.17 12.95 17.93
C MET A 209 -8.88 14.12 17.23
N LYS A 210 -9.96 14.65 17.81
CA LYS A 210 -10.73 15.76 17.24
C LYS A 210 -9.85 17.00 16.98
N ASP A 211 -8.95 17.33 17.90
CA ASP A 211 -8.04 18.48 17.74
C ASP A 211 -7.09 18.30 16.54
N ALA A 212 -6.64 17.06 16.28
CA ALA A 212 -5.80 16.74 15.13
C ALA A 212 -6.58 16.91 13.81
N LEU A 213 -7.86 16.55 13.81
CA LEU A 213 -8.75 16.77 12.67
C LEU A 213 -8.95 18.25 12.40
N LEU A 214 -9.31 19.05 13.41
CA LEU A 214 -9.49 20.49 13.26
C LEU A 214 -8.21 21.19 12.77
N MET A 215 -7.04 20.76 13.23
CA MET A 215 -5.75 21.25 12.74
C MET A 215 -5.59 21.02 11.23
N LEU A 216 -5.93 19.83 10.72
CA LEU A 216 -5.88 19.58 9.28
C LEU A 216 -6.87 20.46 8.51
N LEU A 217 -8.10 20.55 9.00
CA LEU A 217 -9.16 21.31 8.33
C LEU A 217 -8.79 22.80 8.20
N HIS A 218 -8.21 23.38 9.25
CA HIS A 218 -7.81 24.79 9.27
C HIS A 218 -6.51 25.07 8.51
N TYR A 219 -5.50 24.20 8.58
CA TYR A 219 -4.14 24.55 8.13
C TYR A 219 -3.65 23.77 6.89
N ALA A 220 -4.31 22.69 6.47
CA ALA A 220 -3.91 21.94 5.27
C ALA A 220 -4.52 22.56 4.00
N GLU A 221 -4.02 23.72 3.57
CA GLU A 221 -4.64 24.58 2.56
C GLU A 221 -4.95 23.88 1.22
N LYS A 222 -4.06 23.01 0.74
CA LYS A 222 -4.23 22.30 -0.55
C LYS A 222 -4.96 20.97 -0.47
N LEU A 223 -5.44 20.58 0.73
CA LEU A 223 -6.18 19.34 0.89
C LEU A 223 -7.56 19.47 0.22
N GLU A 224 -7.81 18.63 -0.78
CA GLU A 224 -9.01 18.62 -1.62
C GLU A 224 -9.99 17.49 -1.22
N VAL A 225 -9.45 16.38 -0.69
CA VAL A 225 -10.23 15.20 -0.29
C VAL A 225 -9.75 14.70 1.08
N LEU A 226 -10.70 14.57 2.00
CA LEU A 226 -10.49 13.98 3.32
C LEU A 226 -11.45 12.81 3.52
N ASN A 227 -10.93 11.64 3.85
CA ASN A 227 -11.75 10.49 4.21
C ASN A 227 -11.60 10.16 5.70
N ILE A 228 -12.68 10.35 6.46
CA ILE A 228 -12.80 9.99 7.88
C ILE A 228 -13.90 8.94 8.10
N SER A 229 -14.21 8.17 7.06
CA SER A 229 -15.22 7.11 7.13
C SER A 229 -14.80 6.04 8.13
N HIS A 230 -15.75 5.67 8.98
CA HIS A 230 -15.59 4.65 10.01
C HIS A 230 -14.48 4.97 11.02
N CYS A 231 -14.16 6.24 11.25
CA CYS A 231 -13.23 6.62 12.31
C CYS A 231 -13.84 6.50 13.70
N LEU A 232 -13.01 6.16 14.70
CA LEU A 232 -13.34 6.37 16.11
C LEU A 232 -12.77 7.73 16.53
N ILE A 233 -13.62 8.76 16.57
CA ILE A 233 -13.21 10.13 16.91
C ILE A 233 -13.26 10.30 18.43
N LEU A 234 -12.16 10.80 19.00
CA LEU A 234 -11.96 11.03 20.42
C LEU A 234 -11.75 12.52 20.71
N GLU A 235 -12.37 13.01 21.77
CA GLU A 235 -12.20 14.37 22.28
C GLU A 235 -11.68 14.33 23.73
N THR A 236 -10.81 15.28 24.09
CA THR A 236 -10.13 15.30 25.38
C THR A 236 -10.68 16.42 26.28
N VAL A 237 -11.97 16.35 26.64
CA VAL A 237 -12.53 17.21 27.70
C VAL A 237 -12.42 16.49 29.04
N GLY A 238 -11.25 16.62 29.68
CA GLY A 238 -10.91 15.96 30.96
C GLY A 238 -10.62 14.46 30.84
N ARG A 239 -11.59 13.65 30.40
CA ARG A 239 -11.40 12.23 30.03
C ARG A 239 -11.63 12.06 28.53
N LYS A 240 -10.97 11.07 27.90
CA LYS A 240 -11.19 10.74 26.49
C LYS A 240 -12.63 10.26 26.30
N GLN A 241 -13.42 11.01 25.54
CA GLN A 241 -14.80 10.65 25.19
C GLN A 241 -14.90 10.38 23.70
N VAL A 242 -15.73 9.40 23.34
CA VAL A 242 -16.05 9.11 21.93
C VAL A 242 -17.06 10.15 21.44
N VAL A 243 -16.68 10.89 20.41
CA VAL A 243 -17.59 11.79 19.69
C VAL A 243 -18.58 10.90 18.94
N ARG A 244 -19.86 11.00 19.28
CA ARG A 244 -20.90 10.09 18.74
C ARG A 244 -21.40 10.47 17.37
N GLU A 245 -21.37 11.77 17.07
CA GLU A 245 -21.81 12.35 15.82
C GLU A 245 -20.83 13.45 15.44
N ILE A 246 -20.54 13.57 14.15
CA ILE A 246 -19.72 14.67 13.63
C ILE A 246 -20.47 15.97 13.87
N ASP A 247 -19.90 16.83 14.70
CA ASP A 247 -20.50 18.12 15.01
C ASP A 247 -20.38 19.10 13.83
N ALA A 248 -21.20 20.16 13.90
CA ALA A 248 -21.26 21.19 12.86
C ALA A 248 -19.91 21.86 12.61
N SER A 249 -19.01 21.93 13.61
CA SER A 249 -17.70 22.58 13.46
C SER A 249 -16.79 21.83 12.50
N ILE A 250 -16.80 20.49 12.52
CA ILE A 250 -16.01 19.66 11.60
C ILE A 250 -16.56 19.82 10.17
N LEU A 251 -17.88 19.85 10.02
CA LEU A 251 -18.53 20.01 8.71
C LEU A 251 -18.26 21.40 8.13
N GLU A 252 -18.37 22.45 8.94
CA GLU A 252 -18.10 23.83 8.54
C GLU A 252 -16.62 24.02 8.17
N ALA A 253 -15.69 23.54 9.01
CA ALA A 253 -14.26 23.60 8.72
C ALA A 253 -13.85 22.76 7.50
N GLY A 254 -14.61 21.71 7.19
CA GLY A 254 -14.44 20.87 6.01
C GLY A 254 -15.15 21.36 4.75
N SER A 255 -15.91 22.46 4.81
CA SER A 255 -16.75 22.93 3.69
C SER A 255 -16.00 23.22 2.38
N ARG A 256 -14.70 23.52 2.47
CA ARG A 256 -13.82 23.79 1.32
C ARG A 256 -13.35 22.54 0.56
N MET A 257 -13.58 21.34 1.08
CA MET A 257 -13.04 20.10 0.53
C MET A 257 -14.10 19.00 0.49
N LYS A 258 -13.85 17.95 -0.30
CA LYS A 258 -14.71 16.77 -0.30
C LYS A 258 -14.41 15.92 0.93
N VAL A 259 -15.38 15.76 1.81
CA VAL A 259 -15.24 14.92 3.01
C VAL A 259 -16.08 13.65 2.89
N PHE A 260 -15.44 12.48 2.98
CA PHE A 260 -16.12 11.20 3.14
C PHE A 260 -16.30 10.89 4.63
N VAL A 261 -17.54 10.59 5.01
CA VAL A 261 -17.94 10.34 6.40
C VAL A 261 -18.86 9.13 6.47
N CYS A 262 -18.59 8.26 7.43
CA CYS A 262 -19.55 7.27 7.90
C CYS A 262 -19.36 7.05 9.39
N GLN A 263 -20.34 7.46 10.19
CA GLN A 263 -20.38 7.26 11.64
C GLN A 263 -21.75 6.68 12.06
N ASN A 264 -22.23 5.69 11.31
CA ASN A 264 -23.56 5.13 11.49
C ASN A 264 -23.52 3.89 12.40
N ARG A 265 -24.37 3.85 13.43
CA ARG A 265 -24.51 2.68 14.32
C ARG A 265 -25.00 1.42 13.60
N GLY A 266 -25.73 1.56 12.51
CA GLY A 266 -26.15 0.43 11.64
C GLY A 266 -25.06 -0.03 10.67
N CYS A 267 -23.96 0.72 10.52
CA CYS A 267 -22.87 0.32 9.64
C CYS A 267 -21.98 -0.72 10.34
N LEU A 268 -21.82 -1.89 9.71
CA LEU A 268 -21.00 -2.98 10.22
C LEU A 268 -19.56 -2.53 10.49
N THR A 269 -18.95 -1.75 9.60
CA THR A 269 -17.59 -1.25 9.77
C THR A 269 -17.45 -0.30 10.96
N CYS A 270 -18.42 0.59 11.17
CA CYS A 270 -18.44 1.46 12.35
C CYS A 270 -18.57 0.65 13.65
N GLN A 271 -19.41 -0.39 13.65
CA GLN A 271 -19.54 -1.29 14.80
C GLN A 271 -18.22 -2.02 15.11
N ARG A 272 -17.52 -2.52 14.08
CA ARG A 272 -16.19 -3.13 14.23
C ARG A 272 -15.19 -2.17 14.87
N MET A 273 -15.16 -0.93 14.42
CA MET A 273 -14.28 0.09 14.97
C MET A 273 -14.58 0.42 16.44
N MET A 274 -15.85 0.43 16.83
CA MET A 274 -16.24 0.54 18.24
C MET A 274 -15.79 -0.68 19.06
N ASN A 275 -16.02 -1.89 18.54
CA ASN A 275 -15.69 -3.15 19.22
C ASN A 275 -14.17 -3.38 19.34
N ASP A 276 -13.39 -2.87 18.38
CA ASP A 276 -11.93 -2.94 18.37
C ASP A 276 -11.28 -1.73 19.05
N GLU A 277 -12.05 -0.89 19.75
CA GLU A 277 -11.55 0.28 20.49
C GLU A 277 -10.73 1.26 19.61
N GLY A 278 -11.11 1.34 18.33
CA GLY A 278 -10.47 2.21 17.33
C GLY A 278 -9.19 1.63 16.71
N LEU A 279 -8.79 0.42 17.09
CA LEU A 279 -7.63 -0.27 16.52
C LEU A 279 -8.08 -1.45 15.67
N MET A 280 -8.52 -1.16 14.44
CA MET A 280 -9.10 -2.14 13.52
C MET A 280 -8.30 -3.44 13.46
N ARG A 281 -8.92 -4.56 13.85
CA ARG A 281 -8.31 -5.89 13.81
C ARG A 281 -8.56 -6.54 12.46
N TRP A 282 -7.90 -6.03 11.42
CA TRP A 282 -8.07 -6.47 10.02
C TRP A 282 -8.07 -7.99 9.83
N TYR A 283 -7.33 -8.74 10.64
CA TYR A 283 -7.23 -10.20 10.60
C TYR A 283 -8.48 -10.96 11.09
N ARG A 284 -9.44 -10.28 11.73
CA ARG A 284 -10.69 -10.88 12.21
C ARG A 284 -11.84 -10.79 11.21
N TYR A 285 -11.69 -9.99 10.17
CA TYR A 285 -12.76 -9.66 9.24
C TYR A 285 -12.53 -10.27 7.86
N GLU A 286 -13.41 -9.98 6.91
CA GLU A 286 -13.35 -10.51 5.56
C GLU A 286 -11.99 -10.27 4.92
N GLU A 287 -11.47 -11.28 4.22
CA GLU A 287 -10.22 -11.15 3.49
C GLU A 287 -10.34 -10.03 2.44
N GLY A 288 -9.32 -9.18 2.37
CA GLY A 288 -9.33 -8.02 1.47
C GLY A 288 -10.08 -6.80 2.01
N PHE A 289 -10.79 -6.85 3.14
CA PHE A 289 -11.52 -5.69 3.67
C PHE A 289 -10.65 -4.41 3.86
N TRP A 290 -9.37 -4.58 4.17
CA TRP A 290 -8.39 -3.49 4.31
C TRP A 290 -8.04 -2.78 2.99
N ARG A 291 -8.37 -3.40 1.84
CA ARG A 291 -8.13 -2.88 0.49
C ARG A 291 -9.09 -1.74 0.13
N TYR A 292 -10.27 -1.73 0.73
CA TYR A 292 -11.31 -0.77 0.39
C TYR A 292 -11.04 0.64 0.92
N ASP A 293 -11.37 1.61 0.08
CA ASP A 293 -11.43 3.02 0.44
C ASP A 293 -12.56 3.73 -0.32
N GLU A 294 -13.22 4.69 0.31
CA GLU A 294 -14.23 5.51 -0.36
C GLU A 294 -13.59 6.49 -1.36
N VAL A 295 -12.29 6.76 -1.23
CA VAL A 295 -11.50 7.53 -2.19
C VAL A 295 -10.97 6.60 -3.29
N ALA A 296 -11.49 6.76 -4.51
CA ALA A 296 -11.18 5.89 -5.65
C ALA A 296 -9.68 5.75 -5.97
N SER A 297 -8.87 6.80 -5.74
CA SER A 297 -7.42 6.70 -5.97
C SER A 297 -6.70 5.87 -4.92
N LEU A 298 -7.27 5.74 -3.72
CA LEU A 298 -6.74 4.95 -2.60
C LEU A 298 -7.37 3.57 -2.47
N ASP A 299 -8.49 3.33 -3.15
CA ASP A 299 -9.13 2.02 -3.26
C ASP A 299 -8.24 1.05 -4.06
N LEU A 300 -8.10 -0.18 -3.55
CA LEU A 300 -7.33 -1.24 -4.20
C LEU A 300 -8.25 -2.31 -4.83
N GLY A 301 -9.56 -2.20 -4.64
CA GLY A 301 -10.56 -3.12 -5.18
C GLY A 301 -10.42 -4.57 -4.68
N GLU A 302 -11.21 -5.46 -5.29
CA GLU A 302 -11.28 -6.89 -4.96
C GLU A 302 -10.16 -7.72 -5.60
N ASP A 303 -9.69 -7.34 -6.79
CA ASP A 303 -8.70 -8.12 -7.53
C ASP A 303 -7.30 -7.90 -6.94
N SER A 304 -6.75 -8.94 -6.31
CA SER A 304 -5.38 -8.95 -5.75
C SER A 304 -4.28 -9.06 -6.81
N GLY A 305 -4.60 -8.93 -8.10
CA GLY A 305 -3.67 -9.07 -9.21
C GLY A 305 -3.33 -10.53 -9.52
N LYS A 306 -3.26 -10.85 -10.82
CA LYS A 306 -2.94 -12.21 -11.30
C LYS A 306 -1.47 -12.60 -11.16
N LEU A 307 -0.58 -11.62 -10.99
CA LEU A 307 0.87 -11.84 -10.95
C LEU A 307 1.33 -12.64 -9.73
N PHE A 308 0.68 -12.48 -8.58
CA PHE A 308 1.03 -13.22 -7.37
C PHE A 308 -0.20 -13.90 -6.81
N ASP A 309 -0.47 -15.11 -7.31
CA ASP A 309 -1.64 -15.91 -6.96
C ASP A 309 -1.35 -16.97 -5.87
N ALA A 310 -2.31 -17.89 -5.69
CA ALA A 310 -2.23 -18.96 -4.68
C ALA A 310 -1.09 -19.95 -4.96
N GLU A 311 -0.78 -20.14 -6.24
CA GLU A 311 0.24 -21.08 -6.67
C GLU A 311 1.63 -20.50 -6.41
N CYS A 312 1.79 -19.20 -6.64
CA CYS A 312 3.00 -18.46 -6.27
C CYS A 312 3.31 -18.59 -4.77
N GLU A 313 2.28 -18.55 -3.91
CA GLU A 313 2.46 -18.74 -2.47
C GLU A 313 3.00 -20.14 -2.12
N LYS A 314 2.48 -21.19 -2.77
CA LYS A 314 2.90 -22.59 -2.53
C LYS A 314 4.31 -22.85 -3.03
N LEU A 315 4.66 -22.36 -4.22
CA LEU A 315 5.96 -22.59 -4.84
C LEU A 315 7.09 -21.83 -4.14
N THR A 316 6.75 -20.76 -3.42
CA THR A 316 7.72 -19.96 -2.66
C THR A 316 7.80 -20.36 -1.18
N ALA A 317 7.00 -21.33 -0.72
CA ALA A 317 6.94 -21.80 0.66
C ALA A 317 8.03 -22.82 1.07
N TRP A 318 8.80 -23.33 0.11
CA TRP A 318 9.89 -24.30 0.29
C TRP A 318 11.23 -23.59 0.41
#